data_AF-A0A3B0WU53-F1
#
_entry.id   AF-A0A3B0WU53-F1
#
_cell.length_a   1.000
_cell.length_b   1.000
_cell.length_c   1.000
_cell.angle_alpha   90.00
_cell.angle_beta   90.00
_cell.angle_gamma   90.00
#
_symmetry.space_group_name_H-M   'P 1'
#
loop_
_entity.id
_entity.type
_entity.pdbx_description
1 polymer ?
#
loop_
_entity_poly.entity_id
_entity_poly.type
_entity_poly.pdbx_seq_one_letter_code
_entity_poly.pdbx_strand_id
1 'polypeptide(L)'
;MNYPRLHNFFWCIISLMISSTLQAQNYSFSKAEKLGENINSAAEESMPILFSDGNKMMFVRTFHENNIGGKYSGQDIWMSVKDQFGQWLPASNDFTELNNDRNNAVIGINADESALWLTNAYNPINTSAQ
;
A
#
# COMPACT_ATOMS: atom_id res chain seq x y z
N MET A 1 -51.69 28.64 32.37
CA MET A 1 -51.14 29.21 31.13
C MET A 1 -49.99 28.31 30.70
N ASN A 2 -50.26 27.33 29.83
CA ASN A 2 -49.29 26.30 29.46
C ASN A 2 -48.41 26.83 28.31
N TYR A 3 -47.09 26.77 28.47
CA TYR A 3 -46.10 27.21 27.47
C TYR A 3 -45.41 26.00 26.80
N PRO A 4 -46.14 25.16 26.01
CA PRO A 4 -45.57 23.97 25.39
C PRO A 4 -44.48 24.28 24.35
N ARG A 5 -44.42 25.52 23.86
CA ARG A 5 -43.43 25.96 22.86
C ARG A 5 -42.01 26.13 23.41
N LEU A 6 -41.84 26.39 24.71
CA LEU A 6 -40.51 26.54 25.32
C LEU A 6 -39.86 25.17 25.63
N HIS A 7 -40.68 24.18 25.98
CA HIS A 7 -40.25 22.81 26.28
C HIS A 7 -39.65 22.10 25.05
N ASN A 8 -40.32 22.23 23.90
CA ASN A 8 -39.84 21.64 22.65
C ASN A 8 -38.55 22.31 22.15
N PHE A 9 -38.39 23.61 22.44
CA PHE A 9 -37.17 24.34 22.11
C PHE A 9 -35.98 23.91 22.98
N PHE A 10 -36.22 23.66 24.27
CA PHE A 10 -35.22 23.17 25.21
C PHE A 10 -34.70 21.78 24.82
N TRP A 11 -35.58 20.87 24.39
CA TRP A 11 -35.18 19.54 23.91
C TRP A 11 -34.45 19.55 22.57
N CYS A 12 -34.78 20.45 21.65
CA CYS A 12 -34.01 20.64 20.41
C CYS A 12 -32.57 21.11 20.67
N ILE A 13 -32.36 21.97 21.67
CA ILE A 13 -31.01 22.43 22.03
C ILE A 13 -30.20 21.28 22.66
N ILE A 14 -30.83 20.46 23.50
CA ILE A 14 -30.19 19.28 24.09
C ILE A 14 -29.81 18.25 23.02
N SER A 15 -30.66 17.99 22.03
CA SER A 15 -30.34 17.04 20.95
C SER A 15 -29.22 17.53 20.01
N LEU A 16 -29.10 18.84 19.80
CA LEU A 16 -27.99 19.47 19.08
C LEU A 16 -26.65 19.34 19.82
N MET A 17 -26.65 19.38 21.17
CA MET A 17 -25.43 19.27 21.99
C MET A 17 -24.89 17.84 22.13
N ILE A 18 -25.71 16.82 21.88
CA ILE A 18 -25.31 15.40 21.93
C ILE A 18 -24.64 14.94 20.61
N SER A 19 -24.77 15.72 19.53
CA SER A 19 -24.56 15.22 18.17
C SER A 19 -23.23 15.58 17.49
N SER A 20 -22.20 16.07 18.19
CA SER A 20 -20.91 16.30 17.51
C SER A 20 -19.71 16.39 18.44
N THR A 21 -19.15 15.23 18.80
CA THR A 21 -17.68 15.18 18.88
C THR A 21 -17.17 14.91 17.47
N LEU A 22 -16.82 15.98 16.76
CA LEU A 22 -15.97 15.88 15.57
C LEU A 22 -14.61 15.37 16.08
N GLN A 23 -14.42 14.06 16.08
CA GLN A 23 -13.08 13.48 16.17
C GLN A 23 -12.36 13.89 14.88
N ALA A 24 -11.66 15.03 14.92
CA ALA A 24 -10.65 15.31 13.94
C ALA A 24 -9.63 14.16 14.01
N GLN A 25 -9.40 13.48 12.89
CA GLN A 25 -8.40 12.44 12.78
C GLN A 25 -7.02 13.10 12.89
N ASN A 26 -6.49 13.21 14.11
CA ASN A 26 -5.09 13.60 14.29
C ASN A 26 -4.23 12.39 13.96
N TYR A 27 -3.60 12.41 12.80
CA TYR A 27 -2.58 11.43 12.45
C TYR A 27 -1.36 11.64 13.33
N SER A 28 -1.14 10.73 14.27
CA SER A 28 0.11 10.66 15.03
C SER A 28 1.02 9.64 14.38
N PHE A 29 2.11 10.09 13.79
CA PHE A 29 3.11 9.20 13.20
C PHE A 29 4.15 8.81 14.26
N SER A 30 4.50 7.53 14.31
CA SER A 30 5.65 7.07 15.09
C SER A 30 6.95 7.32 14.33
N LYS A 31 8.09 7.15 15.01
CA LYS A 31 9.38 7.05 14.34
C LYS A 31 9.35 5.87 13.36
N ALA A 32 9.93 6.05 12.18
CA ALA A 32 10.07 4.96 11.22
C ALA A 32 10.99 3.87 11.77
N GLU A 33 10.57 2.61 11.59
CA GLU A 33 11.30 1.42 12.01
C GLU A 33 11.48 0.50 10.81
N LYS A 34 12.58 -0.26 10.79
CA LYS A 34 12.79 -1.30 9.77
C LYS A 34 11.82 -2.46 10.01
N LEU A 35 11.30 -3.04 8.94
CA LEU A 35 10.40 -4.20 8.94
C LEU A 35 11.12 -5.54 9.11
N GLY A 36 12.46 -5.52 9.22
CA GLY A 36 13.32 -6.70 9.34
C GLY A 36 14.03 -7.05 8.04
N GLU A 37 15.02 -7.96 8.11
CA GLU A 37 15.90 -8.32 6.98
C GLU A 37 15.18 -9.05 5.84
N ASN A 38 14.01 -9.63 6.13
CA ASN A 38 13.16 -10.26 5.11
C ASN A 38 12.54 -9.25 4.13
N ILE A 39 12.45 -7.98 4.53
CA ILE A 39 11.94 -6.87 3.70
C ILE A 39 13.05 -5.87 3.38
N ASN A 40 13.73 -5.35 4.40
CA ASN A 40 14.72 -4.30 4.23
C ASN A 40 16.09 -4.90 3.95
N SER A 41 16.67 -4.52 2.83
CA SER A 41 18.01 -4.93 2.43
C SER A 41 19.00 -3.77 2.52
N ALA A 42 20.18 -3.93 1.92
CA ALA A 42 21.11 -2.84 1.68
C ALA A 42 20.75 -2.02 0.43
N ALA A 43 19.83 -2.51 -0.40
CA ALA A 43 19.29 -1.82 -1.56
C ALA A 43 18.20 -0.81 -1.14
N GLU A 44 17.68 -0.06 -2.11
CA GLU A 44 16.55 0.83 -1.87
C GLU A 44 15.24 0.05 -1.99
N GLU A 45 14.41 0.10 -0.95
CA GLU A 45 13.00 -0.29 -1.01
C GLU A 45 12.07 0.92 -1.00
N SER A 46 11.11 0.96 -1.92
CA SER A 46 10.16 2.05 -2.06
C SER A 46 8.77 1.56 -2.47
N MET A 47 7.80 2.47 -2.49
CA MET A 47 6.41 2.22 -2.94
C MET A 47 5.74 0.98 -2.30
N PRO A 48 5.70 0.86 -0.96
CA PRO A 48 5.02 -0.25 -0.32
C PRO A 48 3.50 -0.16 -0.58
N ILE A 49 2.93 -1.27 -1.03
CA ILE A 49 1.50 -1.47 -1.23
C ILE A 49 1.08 -2.67 -0.38
N LEU A 50 0.33 -2.38 0.68
CA LEU A 50 -0.22 -3.38 1.57
C LEU A 50 -1.58 -3.85 1.03
N PHE A 51 -1.79 -5.16 1.02
CA PHE A 51 -3.09 -5.75 0.71
C PHE A 51 -4.06 -5.49 1.87
N SER A 52 -5.36 -5.53 1.59
CA SER A 52 -6.45 -5.25 2.55
C SER A 52 -6.40 -6.13 3.79
N ASP A 53 -5.90 -7.36 3.67
CA ASP A 53 -5.72 -8.30 4.79
C ASP A 53 -4.50 -8.00 5.68
N GLY A 54 -3.62 -7.09 5.24
CA GLY A 54 -2.39 -6.73 5.94
C GLY A 54 -1.33 -7.83 6.02
N ASN A 55 -1.54 -8.97 5.34
CA ASN A 55 -0.68 -10.14 5.36
C ASN A 55 0.22 -10.25 4.14
N LYS A 56 -0.04 -9.46 3.08
CA LYS A 56 0.80 -9.40 1.89
C LYS A 56 1.18 -7.96 1.61
N MET A 57 2.41 -7.77 1.16
CA MET A 57 2.89 -6.48 0.73
C MET A 57 3.70 -6.63 -0.55
N MET A 58 3.39 -5.81 -1.53
CA MET A 58 4.27 -5.57 -2.66
C MET A 58 5.06 -4.29 -2.44
N PHE A 59 6.27 -4.22 -2.97
CA PHE A 59 7.12 -3.04 -2.93
C PHE A 59 8.09 -3.06 -4.10
N VAL A 60 8.72 -1.93 -4.38
CA VAL A 60 9.75 -1.80 -5.42
C VAL A 60 11.11 -1.89 -4.77
N ARG A 61 12.02 -2.69 -5.34
CA ARG A 61 13.42 -2.72 -4.92
C ARG A 61 14.33 -2.31 -6.06
N THR A 62 15.20 -1.33 -5.81
CA THR A 62 16.10 -0.73 -6.82
C THR A 62 17.54 -1.17 -6.57
N PHE A 63 18.28 -1.57 -7.62
CA PHE A 63 19.71 -1.91 -7.56
C PHE A 63 20.06 -3.07 -6.61
N HIS A 64 19.20 -4.09 -6.53
CA HIS A 64 19.47 -5.30 -5.78
C HIS A 64 20.11 -6.38 -6.66
N GLU A 65 21.02 -7.20 -6.11
CA GLU A 65 21.73 -8.24 -6.87
C GLU A 65 20.81 -9.28 -7.50
N ASN A 66 19.68 -9.56 -6.85
CA ASN A 66 18.66 -10.50 -7.33
C ASN A 66 17.59 -9.85 -8.22
N ASN A 67 17.68 -8.54 -8.53
CA ASN A 67 16.79 -7.95 -9.54
C ASN A 67 17.09 -8.58 -10.92
N ILE A 68 16.12 -8.63 -11.82
CA ILE A 68 16.32 -9.19 -13.17
C ILE A 68 17.42 -8.43 -13.93
N GLY A 69 17.46 -7.09 -13.81
CA GLY A 69 18.53 -6.24 -14.36
C GLY A 69 19.83 -6.23 -13.52
N GLY A 70 19.82 -6.87 -12.35
CA GLY A 70 20.93 -6.99 -11.42
C GLY A 70 21.22 -5.74 -10.58
N LYS A 71 22.36 -5.76 -9.89
CA LYS A 71 22.76 -4.73 -8.90
C LYS A 71 22.94 -3.31 -9.49
N TYR A 72 23.17 -3.17 -10.79
CA TYR A 72 23.54 -1.89 -11.40
C TYR A 72 22.47 -1.32 -12.34
N SER A 73 21.36 -2.02 -12.51
CA SER A 73 20.26 -1.61 -13.39
C SER A 73 18.96 -2.21 -12.90
N GLY A 74 17.87 -1.45 -13.06
CA GLY A 74 16.53 -1.97 -12.93
C GLY A 74 15.91 -1.77 -11.56
N GLN A 75 14.58 -1.81 -11.61
CA GLN A 75 13.68 -1.83 -10.48
C GLN A 75 12.81 -3.06 -10.66
N ASP A 76 12.65 -3.83 -9.60
CA ASP A 76 11.79 -5.00 -9.62
C ASP A 76 10.64 -4.79 -8.64
N ILE A 77 9.51 -5.39 -8.96
CA ILE A 77 8.41 -5.61 -8.03
C ILE A 77 8.76 -6.83 -7.18
N TRP A 78 8.79 -6.63 -5.87
CA TRP A 78 9.01 -7.65 -4.86
C TRP A 78 7.75 -7.82 -4.02
N MET A 79 7.54 -9.02 -3.49
CA MET A 79 6.43 -9.32 -2.58
C MET A 79 6.92 -10.11 -1.38
N SER A 80 6.35 -9.82 -0.22
CA SER A 80 6.46 -10.64 0.98
C SER A 80 5.09 -10.91 1.58
N VAL A 81 4.99 -12.02 2.29
CA VAL A 81 3.80 -12.44 3.01
C VAL A 81 4.15 -12.69 4.47
N LYS A 82 3.21 -12.46 5.38
CA LYS A 82 3.35 -12.81 6.78
C LYS A 82 3.11 -14.30 7.01
N ASP A 83 3.83 -14.88 7.96
CA ASP A 83 3.55 -16.20 8.49
C ASP A 83 2.39 -16.18 9.51
N GLN A 84 2.05 -17.34 10.06
CA GLN A 84 1.01 -17.50 11.10
C GLN A 84 1.30 -16.74 12.40
N PHE A 85 2.54 -16.30 12.61
CA PHE A 85 2.97 -15.52 13.77
C PHE A 85 3.05 -14.01 13.46
N GLY A 86 2.65 -13.59 12.25
CA GLY A 86 2.67 -12.21 11.80
C GLY A 86 4.04 -11.70 11.36
N GLN A 87 5.03 -12.58 11.19
CA GLN A 87 6.38 -12.20 10.75
C GLN A 87 6.46 -12.22 9.23
N TRP A 88 7.05 -11.17 8.63
CA TRP A 88 7.31 -11.15 7.19
C TRP A 88 8.25 -12.29 6.80
N LEU A 89 7.88 -13.08 5.81
CA LEU A 89 8.74 -14.07 5.17
C LEU A 89 9.71 -13.40 4.19
N PRO A 90 10.83 -14.05 3.82
CA PRO A 90 11.76 -13.51 2.83
C PRO A 90 11.03 -13.08 1.55
N ALA A 91 11.25 -11.83 1.13
CA ALA A 91 10.63 -11.31 -0.06
C ALA A 91 11.14 -12.00 -1.33
N SER A 92 10.29 -12.10 -2.35
CA SER A 92 10.59 -12.68 -3.67
C SER A 92 10.14 -11.73 -4.79
N ASN A 93 10.85 -11.75 -5.91
CA ASN A 93 10.53 -11.03 -7.15
C ASN A 93 10.13 -11.98 -8.30
N ASP A 94 9.64 -13.18 -7.98
CA ASP A 94 9.23 -14.20 -8.96
C ASP A 94 7.92 -13.85 -9.69
N PHE A 95 7.97 -12.74 -10.43
CA PHE A 95 6.90 -12.20 -11.26
C PHE A 95 7.44 -11.99 -12.67
N THR A 96 7.84 -13.07 -13.34
CA THR A 96 8.51 -13.03 -14.65
C THR A 96 7.67 -12.37 -15.76
N GLU A 97 6.35 -12.30 -15.58
CA GLU A 97 5.45 -11.56 -16.47
C GLU A 97 5.44 -10.05 -16.23
N LEU A 98 5.83 -9.61 -15.03
CA LEU A 98 5.82 -8.20 -14.62
C LEU A 98 7.24 -7.59 -14.65
N ASN A 99 8.22 -8.32 -14.12
CA ASN A 99 9.61 -7.91 -14.02
C ASN A 99 10.40 -8.31 -15.26
N ASN A 100 11.21 -7.37 -15.75
CA ASN A 100 12.19 -7.56 -16.81
C ASN A 100 13.50 -6.87 -16.41
N ASP A 101 14.49 -6.83 -17.31
CA ASP A 101 15.82 -6.27 -17.05
C ASP A 101 15.86 -4.72 -16.91
N ARG A 102 14.70 -4.06 -16.99
CA ARG A 102 14.54 -2.61 -16.90
C ARG A 102 13.85 -2.20 -15.60
N ASN A 103 13.21 -1.03 -15.61
CA ASN A 103 12.51 -0.49 -14.46
C ASN A 103 11.06 -0.96 -14.49
N ASN A 104 10.70 -1.77 -13.50
CA ASN A 104 9.36 -2.22 -13.23
C ASN A 104 8.93 -1.82 -11.82
N ALA A 105 7.74 -1.24 -11.72
CA ALA A 105 7.23 -0.75 -10.45
C ALA A 105 5.71 -0.90 -10.37
N VAL A 106 5.25 -1.33 -9.20
CA VAL A 106 3.85 -1.31 -8.82
C VAL A 106 3.56 0.03 -8.14
N ILE A 107 2.47 0.68 -8.52
CA ILE A 107 2.09 2.01 -8.01
C ILE A 107 0.70 2.05 -7.39
N GLY A 108 -0.09 0.98 -7.53
CA GLY A 108 -1.37 0.85 -6.85
C GLY A 108 -2.02 -0.52 -7.03
N ILE A 109 -3.03 -0.77 -6.20
CA ILE A 109 -3.93 -1.92 -6.28
C ILE A 109 -5.37 -1.44 -6.07
N ASN A 110 -6.34 -2.00 -6.80
CA ASN A 110 -7.75 -1.66 -6.63
C ASN A 110 -8.32 -2.24 -5.33
N ALA A 111 -9.50 -1.74 -4.92
CA ALA A 111 -10.11 -2.07 -3.64
C ALA A 111 -10.45 -3.57 -3.47
N ASP A 112 -10.78 -4.25 -4.56
CA ASP A 112 -11.08 -5.69 -4.63
C ASP A 112 -9.86 -6.54 -4.99
N GLU A 113 -8.67 -5.94 -5.09
CA GLU A 113 -7.38 -6.61 -5.30
C GLU A 113 -7.28 -7.43 -6.61
N SER A 114 -8.17 -7.18 -7.57
CA SER A 114 -8.21 -7.86 -8.86
C SER A 114 -7.34 -7.23 -9.93
N ALA A 115 -6.80 -6.02 -9.70
CA ALA A 115 -5.99 -5.27 -10.65
C ALA A 115 -4.86 -4.49 -9.97
N LEU A 116 -3.69 -4.51 -10.62
CA LEU A 116 -2.52 -3.71 -10.25
C LEU A 116 -2.32 -2.59 -11.27
N TRP A 117 -1.93 -1.41 -10.78
CA TRP A 117 -1.39 -0.35 -11.64
C TRP A 117 0.12 -0.38 -11.57
N LEU A 118 0.74 -0.34 -12.76
CA LEU A 118 2.18 -0.47 -12.91
C LEU A 118 2.75 0.71 -13.69
N THR A 119 3.99 1.07 -13.42
CA THR A 119 4.83 1.91 -14.28
C THR A 119 6.05 1.10 -14.67
N ASN A 120 6.24 0.92 -15.97
CA ASN A 120 7.20 -0.04 -16.50
C ASN A 120 7.88 0.48 -17.75
N ALA A 121 9.13 0.03 -17.96
CA ALA A 121 9.82 0.13 -19.24
C ALA A 121 9.75 -1.21 -19.98
N TYR A 122 8.84 -1.32 -20.95
CA TYR A 122 8.76 -2.48 -21.83
C TYR A 122 9.27 -2.16 -23.23
N ASN A 123 9.83 -3.16 -23.92
CA ASN A 123 10.02 -3.05 -25.35
C ASN A 123 8.66 -3.03 -26.06
N PRO A 124 8.51 -2.30 -27.18
CA PRO A 124 7.32 -2.42 -27.99
C PRO A 124 7.11 -3.89 -28.37
N ILE A 125 5.90 -4.39 -28.19
CA ILE A 125 5.51 -5.68 -28.75
C ILE A 125 5.64 -5.54 -30.25
N ASN A 126 6.52 -6.32 -30.88
CA ASN A 126 6.59 -6.41 -32.33
C ASN A 126 5.27 -7.02 -32.83
N THR A 127 4.29 -6.20 -33.16
CA THR A 127 3.09 -6.59 -33.92
C THR A 127 3.47 -6.76 -35.38
N SER A 128 4.33 -7.74 -35.66
CA SER A 128 4.46 -8.28 -37.01
C SER A 128 3.30 -9.26 -37.22
N ALA A 129 2.42 -8.88 -38.13
CA ALA A 129 1.19 -9.55 -38.53
C ALA A 129 1.24 -11.09 -38.55
N GLN A 130 0.17 -11.70 -38.02
CA GLN A 130 -0.43 -12.90 -38.61
C GLN A 130 -1.83 -12.55 -39.11
#